data_AF-A0A6G0W443-F1
#
_entry.id   AF-A0A6G0W443-F1
#
_cell.length_a   1.000
_cell.length_b   1.000
_cell.length_c   1.000
_cell.angle_alpha   90.00
_cell.angle_beta   90.00
_cell.angle_gamma   90.00
#
_symmetry.space_group_name_H-M   'P 1'
#
loop_
_entity.id
_entity.type
_entity.pdbx_description
1 polymer ?
#
loop_
_entity_poly.entity_id
_entity_poly.type
_entity_poly.pdbx_seq_one_letter_code
_entity_poly.pdbx_strand_id
1 'polypeptide(L)' 'MKYSVNLEKQSTYEQMFRIILAECNKRKYYPDPIQVHLDFEISVINALKNIIGSHLTILGCFYHLCQSTHRRIQKLGLEN' A
#
# COMPACT_ATOMS: atom_id res chain seq x y z
N MET A 1 8.33 1.55 18.19
CA MET A 1 8.13 2.25 16.90
C MET A 1 6.64 2.59 16.79
N LYS A 2 6.25 3.86 17.00
CA LYS A 2 4.86 4.28 16.80
C LYS A 2 4.67 4.45 15.29
N TYR A 3 3.95 3.53 14.64
CA TYR A 3 3.54 3.71 13.25
C TYR A 3 2.44 4.78 13.21
N SER A 4 2.83 6.04 13.05
CA SER A 4 1.86 7.10 12.84
C SER A 4 1.26 6.97 11.45
N VAL A 5 -0.07 6.85 11.36
CA VAL A 5 -0.78 6.86 10.08
C VAL A 5 -0.73 8.28 9.52
N ASN A 6 -0.29 8.45 8.28
CA ASN A 6 -0.45 9.70 7.56
C ASN A 6 -1.82 9.70 6.87
N LEU A 7 -2.75 10.51 7.40
CA LEU A 7 -4.14 10.56 6.97
C LEU A 7 -4.31 11.24 5.59
N GLU A 8 -3.51 12.26 5.28
CA GLU A 8 -3.52 12.92 3.97
C GLU A 8 -3.05 11.97 2.86
N LYS A 9 -2.04 11.16 3.17
CA LYS A 9 -1.53 10.17 2.24
C LYS A 9 -2.53 9.01 2.06
N GLN A 10 -3.19 8.60 3.14
CA GLN A 10 -4.25 7.58 3.06
C GLN A 10 -5.41 8.07 2.17
N SER A 11 -5.91 9.30 2.36
CA SER A 11 -7.01 9.83 1.54
C SER A 11 -6.63 9.93 0.07
N THR A 12 -5.37 10.26 -0.23
CA THR A 12 -4.83 10.26 -1.60
C THR A 12 -4.90 8.85 -2.23
N TYR A 13 -4.49 7.81 -1.49
CA TYR A 13 -4.61 6.43 -1.97
C TYR A 13 -6.07 5.98 -2.14
N GLU A 14 -6.95 6.35 -1.22
CA GLU A 14 -8.38 6.04 -1.33
C GLU A 14 -8.97 6.65 -2.61
N GLN A 15 -8.63 7.91 -2.91
CA GLN A 15 -9.04 8.57 -4.14
C GLN A 15 -8.51 7.85 -5.38
N MET A 16 -7.23 7.48 -5.38
CA MET A 16 -6.61 6.71 -6.48
C MET A 16 -7.36 5.38 -6.72
N PHE A 17 -7.62 4.60 -5.67
CA PHE A 17 -8.34 3.33 -5.81
C PHE A 17 -9.77 3.52 -6.33
N ARG A 18 -10.49 4.55 -5.87
CA ARG A 18 -11.83 4.89 -6.39
C ARG A 18 -11.80 5.21 -7.89
N ILE A 19 -10.79 5.97 -8.34
CA ILE A 19 -10.61 6.30 -9.76
C ILE A 19 -10.36 5.03 -10.58
N ILE A 20 -9.47 4.15 -10.11
CA ILE A 20 -9.18 2.88 -10.77
C ILE A 20 -10.45 2.02 -10.90
N LEU A 21 -11.20 1.84 -9.80
CA LEU A 21 -12.44 1.05 -9.83
C LEU A 21 -13.51 1.68 -10.71
N ALA A 22 -13.63 3.01 -10.74
CA ALA A 22 -14.55 3.71 -11.63
C ALA A 22 -14.20 3.46 -13.11
N GLU A 23 -12.91 3.48 -13.48
CA GLU A 23 -12.45 3.16 -14.83
C GLU A 23 -12.66 1.69 -15.19
N CYS A 24 -12.45 0.77 -14.25
CA CYS A 24 -12.80 -0.64 -14.44
C CYS A 24 -14.30 -0.81 -14.71
N ASN A 25 -15.15 -0.16 -13.92
CA ASN A 25 -16.60 -0.24 -14.08
C ASN A 25 -17.08 0.31 -15.44
N LYS A 26 -16.53 1.44 -15.91
CA LYS A 26 -16.82 1.98 -17.26
C LYS A 26 -16.54 0.97 -18.38
N ARG A 27 -15.56 0.10 -18.15
CA ARG A 27 -15.11 -0.94 -19.10
C ARG A 27 -15.72 -2.31 -18.81
N LYS A 28 -16.69 -2.40 -17.88
CA LYS A 28 -17.34 -3.64 -17.43
C LYS A 28 -16.37 -4.67 -16.82
N TYR A 29 -15.31 -4.18 -16.16
CA TYR A 29 -14.43 -5.00 -15.32
C TYR A 29 -14.75 -4.76 -13.84
N TYR A 30 -14.80 -5.84 -13.07
CA TYR A 30 -15.18 -5.81 -11.65
C TYR A 30 -14.12 -6.54 -10.82
N PRO A 31 -12.99 -5.88 -10.50
CA PRO A 31 -11.94 -6.49 -9.71
C PRO A 31 -12.44 -6.83 -8.31
N ASP A 32 -12.28 -8.08 -7.89
CA ASP A 32 -12.52 -8.56 -6.53
C ASP A 32 -11.30 -9.40 -6.08
N PRO A 33 -10.16 -8.74 -5.81
CA PRO A 33 -8.93 -9.45 -5.50
C PRO A 33 -9.01 -10.06 -4.10
N ILE A 34 -8.48 -11.27 -3.93
CA ILE A 34 -8.27 -11.86 -2.58
C ILE A 34 -6.88 -11.48 -2.05
N GLN A 35 -5.92 -11.30 -2.96
CA GLN A 35 -4.52 -10.99 -2.65
C GLN A 35 -4.09 -9.76 -3.44
N VAL A 36 -3.38 -8.85 -2.77
CA VAL A 36 -2.84 -7.65 -3.41
C VAL A 36 -1.38 -7.47 -3.00
N HIS A 37 -0.53 -7.17 -3.98
CA HIS A 37 0.86 -6.79 -3.75
C HIS A 37 0.99 -5.28 -3.60
N LEU A 38 1.57 -4.82 -2.49
CA LEU A 38 1.75 -3.39 -2.21
C LEU A 38 2.90 -3.16 -1.23
N ASP A 39 3.28 -1.91 -1.06
CA ASP A 39 4.33 -1.53 -0.11
C ASP A 39 3.90 -1.77 1.33
N PHE A 40 4.89 -2.01 2.21
CA PHE A 40 4.68 -2.15 3.66
C PHE A 40 4.39 -0.80 4.34
N GLU A 41 3.42 -0.06 3.81
CA GLU A 41 3.02 1.25 4.30
C GLU A 41 1.56 1.23 4.78
N ILE A 42 1.36 1.66 6.03
CA ILE A 42 0.05 1.57 6.69
C ILE A 42 -1.04 2.40 5.99
N SER A 43 -0.69 3.56 5.44
CA SER A 43 -1.63 4.45 4.76
C SER A 43 -2.22 3.80 3.50
N VAL A 44 -1.41 3.13 2.67
CA VAL A 44 -1.92 2.44 1.47
C VAL A 44 -2.66 1.14 1.83
N ILE A 45 -2.20 0.41 2.85
CA ILE A 45 -2.88 -0.79 3.35
C ILE A 45 -4.29 -0.44 3.85
N ASN A 46 -4.42 0.60 4.68
CA ASN A 46 -5.70 1.03 5.23
C ASN A 46 -6.62 1.55 4.12
N ALA A 47 -6.10 2.38 3.20
CA ALA A 47 -6.87 2.87 2.07
C ALA A 47 -7.46 1.73 1.24
N LEU A 48 -6.66 0.71 0.93
CA LEU A 48 -7.12 -0.44 0.14
C LEU A 48 -8.22 -1.22 0.88
N LYS A 49 -8.05 -1.47 2.18
CA LYS A 49 -9.05 -2.14 3.01
C LYS A 49 -10.35 -1.35 3.13
N ASN A 50 -10.28 -0.02 3.16
CA ASN A 50 -11.46 0.86 3.21
C ASN A 50 -12.23 0.86 1.89
N ILE A 51 -11.53 0.74 0.75
CA ILE A 51 -12.15 0.82 -0.58
C ILE A 51 -12.67 -0.53 -1.07
N ILE A 52 -11.90 -1.60 -0.92
CA ILE A 52 -12.23 -2.93 -1.47
C ILE A 52 -12.79 -3.85 -0.37
N GLY A 53 -12.21 -3.83 0.82
CA GLY A 53 -12.70 -4.59 1.96
C GLY A 53 -11.60 -5.15 2.86
N SER A 54 -11.98 -5.56 4.07
CA SER A 54 -11.07 -6.11 5.07
C SER A 54 -10.65 -7.56 4.82
N HIS A 55 -11.31 -8.26 3.89
CA HIS A 55 -11.04 -9.66 3.54
C HIS A 55 -9.72 -9.86 2.78
N LEU A 56 -9.09 -8.77 2.33
CA LEU A 56 -7.86 -8.79 1.55
C LEU A 56 -6.66 -9.35 2.32
N THR A 57 -5.89 -10.20 1.64
CA THR A 57 -4.55 -10.58 2.04
C THR A 57 -3.53 -9.64 1.40
N ILE A 58 -2.76 -8.94 2.24
CA ILE A 58 -1.73 -8.01 1.80
C ILE A 58 -0.40 -8.74 1.68
N LEU A 59 0.14 -8.76 0.47
CA LEU A 59 1.47 -9.30 0.16
C LEU A 59 2.45 -8.13 0.04
N GLY A 60 3.20 -7.89 1.11
CA GLY A 60 4.09 -6.74 1.16
C GLY A 60 5.27 -6.87 0.19
N CYS A 61 5.67 -5.76 -0.42
CA CYS A 61 6.73 -5.71 -1.41
C CYS A 61 8.13 -5.86 -0.76
N PHE A 62 8.76 -7.02 -0.95
CA PHE A 62 10.11 -7.27 -0.43
C PHE A 62 11.18 -6.37 -1.04
N TYR A 63 11.02 -5.95 -2.30
CA TYR A 63 11.96 -5.02 -2.93
C TYR A 63 12.04 -3.70 -2.15
N HIS A 64 10.89 -3.06 -1.88
CA HIS A 64 10.85 -1.81 -1.13
C HIS A 64 11.21 -1.99 0.36
N LEU A 65 10.93 -3.16 0.94
CA LEU A 65 11.39 -3.50 2.29
C LEU A 65 12.92 -3.57 2.34
N CYS A 66 13.54 -4.38 1.49
CA CYS A 66 15.00 -4.52 1.41
C CYS A 66 15.67 -3.18 1.13
N GLN A 67 15.15 -2.38 0.21
CA GLN A 67 15.68 -1.05 -0.07
C GLN A 67 15.59 -0.11 1.14
N SER A 68 14.47 -0.14 1.87
CA SER A 68 14.29 0.69 3.08
C SER A 68 15.18 0.24 4.23
N THR A 69 15.35 -1.08 4.41
CA THR A 69 16.28 -1.67 5.35
C THR A 69 17.71 -1.29 5.00
N HIS A 70 18.11 -1.40 3.72
CA HIS A 70 19.42 -1.00 3.25
C HIS A 70 19.70 0.46 3.61
N ARG A 71 18.84 1.40 3.18
CA ARG A 71 18.96 2.83 3.54
C ARG A 71 19.08 3.07 5.06
N ARG A 72 18.45 2.23 5.89
CA ARG A 72 18.57 2.33 7.34
C ARG A 72 19.94 1.87 7.84
N ILE A 73 20.49 0.79 7.28
CA ILE A 73 21.87 0.32 7.53
C ILE A 73 22.86 1.43 7.21
N GLN A 74 22.74 2.07 6.03
CA GLN A 74 23.59 3.19 5.61
C GLN A 74 23.54 4.35 6.62
N LYS A 75 22.33 4.77 7.00
CA LYS A 75 22.12 5.85 7.99
C LYS A 75 22.69 5.54 9.38
N LEU A 76 22.89 4.27 9.71
CA LEU A 76 23.48 3.84 10.98
C LEU A 76 25.01 3.69 10.88
N GLY A 77 25.61 3.87 9.70
CA GLY A 77 27.03 3.62 9.48
C GLY A 77 27.40 2.14 9.60
N LEU A 78 26.45 1.24 9.34
CA LEU A 78 26.64 -0.20 9.38
C LEU A 78 26.92 -0.79 7.98
N GLU A 79 27.20 0.09 7.02
CA GLU A 79 27.75 -0.27 5.71
C GLU A 79 29.27 -0.13 5.75
N ASN A 80 29.98 -1.10 5.18
CA ASN A 80 31.43 -1.02 4.97
C ASN A 80 31.73 -0.29 3.66
#